data_AF-A0A8H7LBN6-F1
#
_entry.id   AF-A0A8H7LBN6-F1
#
_cell.length_a   1.000
_cell.length_b   1.000
_cell.length_c   1.000
_cell.angle_alpha   90.00
_cell.angle_beta   90.00
_cell.angle_gamma   90.00
#
_symmetry.space_group_name_H-M   'P 1'
#
loop_
_entity.id
_entity.type
_entity.pdbx_description
1 polymer ?
#
loop_
_entity_poly.entity_id
_entity_poly.type
_entity_poly.pdbx_seq_one_letter_code
_entity_poly.pdbx_strand_id
1 'polypeptide(L)'
;MRSTGSATLCSCSRKKRPDLYAWREFFRIYLDSEVYFRYNETSLSHLERSSEQVKANLQTFADRAKQAQILDRFKSKQAAIAYQDFLEMNNRLLKIIQYQSINTTALRKILKKFDKRTCLNISGKFPELISDHVFINGSSVAQLICFVMQNKLLTLIPQLDDYTCPICMSVAFKPIRLDCGHIFCVRCLIKTKQRGRTDCPLCRYHDAIRLADSRNLDLNAMELIKKNFPLEVKEKLKEIDKERYDEMVRHKNCVIV
;
A
#
# COMPACT_ATOMS: atom_id res chain seq x y z
N MET A 1 8.18 -15.50 27.27
CA MET A 1 9.44 -14.84 26.88
C MET A 1 9.32 -14.37 25.44
N ARG A 2 9.07 -13.07 25.21
CA ARG A 2 8.88 -12.51 23.87
C ARG A 2 10.25 -12.09 23.32
N SER A 3 10.72 -12.77 22.29
CA SER A 3 11.95 -12.42 21.57
C SER A 3 11.73 -11.16 20.74
N THR A 4 12.41 -10.09 21.13
CA THR A 4 12.55 -8.85 20.37
C THR A 4 13.44 -9.09 19.15
N GLY A 5 12.83 -9.34 17.99
CA GLY A 5 13.52 -9.33 16.72
C GLY A 5 13.83 -7.90 16.30
N SER A 6 15.02 -7.40 16.66
CA SER A 6 15.58 -6.16 16.14
C SER A 6 15.79 -6.30 14.64
N ALA A 7 14.83 -5.82 13.84
CA ALA A 7 15.01 -5.65 12.41
C ALA A 7 16.08 -4.56 12.21
N THR A 8 17.29 -4.98 11.87
CA THR A 8 18.38 -4.10 11.45
C THR A 8 17.95 -3.40 10.17
N LEU A 9 17.26 -2.27 10.31
CA LEU A 9 16.95 -1.37 9.23
C LEU A 9 18.28 -0.87 8.68
N CYS A 10 18.62 -1.35 7.48
CA CYS A 10 19.78 -0.94 6.70
C CYS A 10 19.93 0.59 6.78
N SER A 11 21.04 1.04 7.34
CA SER A 11 21.39 2.44 7.57
C SER A 11 21.68 3.16 6.25
N CYS A 12 20.64 3.42 5.46
CA CYS A 12 20.74 4.22 4.23
C CYS A 12 20.10 5.60 4.47
N SER A 13 20.64 6.35 5.44
CA SER A 13 19.98 7.55 5.96
C SER A 13 20.17 8.83 5.12
N ARG A 14 21.04 8.85 4.08
CA ARG A 14 21.40 10.10 3.39
C ARG A 14 21.21 10.19 1.87
N LYS A 15 20.74 9.16 1.18
CA LYS A 15 20.58 9.22 -0.30
C LYS A 15 19.19 9.72 -0.70
N LYS A 16 19.14 10.76 -1.54
CA LYS A 16 17.93 11.14 -2.28
C LYS A 16 17.40 9.88 -2.98
N ARG A 17 16.09 9.63 -2.91
CA ARG A 17 15.42 8.48 -3.56
C ARG A 17 14.75 8.99 -4.85
N PRO A 18 15.49 9.10 -5.98
CA PRO A 18 14.98 9.74 -7.20
C PRO A 18 13.77 9.04 -7.80
N ASP A 19 13.68 7.73 -7.57
CA ASP A 19 12.72 6.84 -8.21
C ASP A 19 11.45 6.61 -7.38
N LEU A 20 11.35 7.25 -6.22
CA LEU A 20 10.35 6.92 -5.21
C LEU A 20 8.91 7.19 -5.69
N TYR A 21 8.68 8.25 -6.47
CA TYR A 21 7.36 8.52 -7.07
C TYR A 21 7.00 7.50 -8.16
N ALA A 22 7.98 7.08 -8.98
CA ALA A 22 7.76 6.05 -9.98
C ALA A 22 7.41 4.70 -9.31
N TRP A 23 8.10 4.36 -8.22
CA TRP A 23 7.80 3.17 -7.43
C TRP A 23 6.42 3.23 -6.75
N ARG A 24 6.02 4.36 -6.17
CA ARG A 24 4.67 4.52 -5.58
C ARG A 24 3.59 4.26 -6.62
N GLU A 25 3.72 4.88 -7.79
CA GLU A 25 2.72 4.72 -8.84
C GLU A 25 2.71 3.30 -9.41
N PHE A 26 3.88 2.70 -9.60
CA PHE A 26 4.00 1.30 -10.00
C PHE A 26 3.25 0.35 -9.05
N PHE A 27 3.49 0.47 -7.74
CA PHE A 27 2.83 -0.38 -6.76
C PHE A 27 1.35 -0.07 -6.62
N ARG A 28 0.94 1.19 -6.77
CA ARG A 28 -0.49 1.55 -6.85
C ARG A 28 -1.15 0.84 -8.03
N ILE A 29 -0.58 0.92 -9.23
CA ILE A 29 -1.11 0.23 -10.42
C ILE A 29 -1.17 -1.29 -10.19
N TYR A 30 -0.12 -1.88 -9.58
CA TYR A 30 -0.10 -3.30 -9.28
C TYR A 30 -1.21 -3.73 -8.31
N LEU A 31 -1.40 -2.98 -7.21
CA LEU A 31 -2.46 -3.24 -6.24
C LEU A 31 -3.85 -3.05 -6.85
N ASP A 32 -4.06 -1.97 -7.61
CA ASP A 32 -5.31 -1.66 -8.32
C ASP A 32 -5.65 -2.67 -9.42
N SER A 33 -4.65 -3.41 -9.92
CA SER A 33 -4.86 -4.48 -10.91
C SER A 33 -5.24 -5.80 -10.23
N GLU A 34 -5.14 -5.84 -8.90
CA GLU A 34 -5.58 -6.94 -8.04
C GLU A 34 -5.02 -8.32 -8.39
N VAL A 35 -3.99 -8.44 -9.24
CA VAL A 35 -3.49 -9.70 -9.87
C VAL A 35 -3.98 -11.03 -9.27
N TYR A 36 -3.67 -11.33 -8.01
CA TYR A 36 -3.99 -12.61 -7.37
C TYR A 36 -5.27 -12.61 -6.51
N PHE A 37 -5.63 -11.50 -5.84
CA PHE A 37 -6.76 -11.41 -4.89
C PHE A 37 -7.47 -10.08 -5.00
N ARG A 38 -8.75 -10.04 -4.61
CA ARG A 38 -9.48 -8.78 -4.42
C ARG A 38 -9.00 -8.06 -3.17
N TYR A 39 -9.04 -6.73 -3.20
CA TYR A 39 -8.70 -5.89 -2.05
C TYR A 39 -9.60 -6.24 -0.84
N ASN A 40 -9.02 -6.38 0.36
CA ASN A 40 -9.68 -6.76 1.63
C ASN A 40 -10.23 -8.21 1.77
N GLU A 41 -9.93 -9.12 0.84
CA GLU A 41 -10.47 -10.50 0.84
C GLU A 41 -9.36 -11.58 0.87
N THR A 42 -8.21 -11.29 1.47
CA THR A 42 -6.99 -12.13 1.40
C THR A 42 -7.02 -13.43 2.21
N SER A 43 -8.01 -13.64 3.09
CA SER A 43 -8.10 -14.82 3.98
C SER A 43 -8.99 -15.94 3.46
N LEU A 44 -9.66 -15.75 2.31
CA LEU A 44 -10.65 -16.67 1.78
C LEU A 44 -10.12 -17.34 0.50
N SER A 45 -9.64 -18.58 0.63
CA SER A 45 -9.10 -19.37 -0.48
C SER A 45 -10.07 -19.57 -1.66
N HIS A 46 -11.39 -19.46 -1.43
CA HIS A 46 -12.41 -19.54 -2.48
C HIS A 46 -12.53 -18.28 -3.35
N LEU A 47 -11.88 -17.18 -2.97
CA LEU A 47 -11.82 -15.93 -3.75
C LEU A 47 -10.52 -15.82 -4.58
N GLU A 48 -9.75 -16.91 -4.62
CA GLU A 48 -8.57 -17.00 -5.48
C GLU A 48 -8.92 -16.92 -6.96
N ARG A 49 -8.13 -16.13 -7.68
CA ARG A 49 -8.32 -15.98 -9.11
C ARG A 49 -7.83 -17.20 -9.87
N SER A 50 -8.57 -17.58 -10.90
CA SER A 50 -8.16 -18.64 -11.82
C SER A 50 -6.90 -18.27 -12.60
N SER A 51 -6.22 -19.25 -13.18
CA SER A 51 -5.05 -19.02 -14.05
C SER A 51 -5.33 -18.01 -15.17
N GLU A 52 -6.54 -18.02 -15.72
CA GLU A 52 -6.97 -17.14 -16.80
C GLU A 52 -7.18 -15.72 -16.29
N GLN A 53 -7.80 -15.57 -15.12
CA GLN A 53 -8.03 -14.27 -14.49
C GLN A 53 -6.71 -13.62 -14.05
N VAL A 54 -5.80 -14.39 -13.42
CA VAL A 54 -4.46 -13.90 -13.05
C VAL A 54 -3.70 -13.42 -14.29
N LYS A 55 -3.75 -14.19 -15.40
CA LYS A 55 -3.14 -13.80 -16.68
C LYS A 55 -3.73 -12.48 -17.21
N ALA A 56 -5.04 -12.34 -17.23
CA ALA A 56 -5.72 -11.13 -17.71
C ALA A 56 -5.37 -9.90 -16.85
N ASN A 57 -5.31 -10.07 -15.53
CA ASN A 57 -4.96 -9.00 -14.61
C ASN A 57 -3.47 -8.60 -14.73
N LEU A 58 -2.55 -9.57 -14.89
CA LEU A 58 -1.15 -9.27 -15.16
C LEU A 58 -0.96 -8.50 -16.46
N GLN A 59 -1.72 -8.85 -17.50
CA GLN A 59 -1.71 -8.11 -18.76
C GLN A 59 -2.20 -6.67 -18.54
N THR A 60 -3.33 -6.51 -17.86
CA THR A 60 -3.88 -5.19 -17.51
C THR A 60 -2.89 -4.34 -16.72
N PHE A 61 -2.21 -4.95 -15.74
CA PHE A 61 -1.15 -4.32 -14.97
C PHE A 61 0.01 -3.86 -15.86
N ALA A 62 0.51 -4.74 -16.74
CA ALA A 62 1.60 -4.43 -17.65
C ALA A 62 1.23 -3.30 -18.63
N ASP A 63 0.02 -3.31 -19.16
CA ASP A 63 -0.49 -2.28 -20.07
C ASP A 63 -0.60 -0.93 -19.37
N ARG A 64 -1.15 -0.89 -18.15
CA ARG A 64 -1.24 0.33 -17.34
C ARG A 64 0.14 0.87 -16.95
N ALA A 65 1.06 0.00 -16.56
CA ALA A 65 2.44 0.39 -16.22
C ALA A 65 3.18 0.97 -17.44
N LYS A 66 2.95 0.41 -18.63
CA LYS A 66 3.47 0.93 -19.89
C LYS A 66 2.84 2.28 -20.26
N GLN A 67 1.53 2.42 -20.12
CA GLN A 67 0.80 3.67 -20.36
C GLN A 67 1.29 4.80 -19.43
N ALA A 68 1.58 4.49 -18.17
CA ALA A 68 2.15 5.42 -17.20
C ALA A 68 3.67 5.66 -17.37
N GLN A 69 4.30 5.04 -18.38
CA GLN A 69 5.72 5.15 -18.70
C GLN A 69 6.64 4.93 -17.49
N ILE A 70 6.28 3.95 -16.63
CA ILE A 70 6.97 3.74 -15.35
C ILE A 70 8.46 3.44 -15.56
N LEU A 71 8.78 2.59 -16.53
CA LEU A 71 10.16 2.19 -16.80
C LEU A 71 11.04 3.39 -17.20
N ASP A 72 10.50 4.29 -18.03
CA ASP A 72 11.22 5.47 -18.53
C ASP A 72 11.45 6.52 -17.44
N ARG A 73 10.66 6.48 -16.37
CA ARG A 73 10.76 7.40 -15.22
C ARG A 73 11.83 6.99 -14.22
N PHE A 74 12.34 5.76 -14.28
CA PHE A 74 13.42 5.33 -13.41
C PHE A 74 14.76 5.94 -13.84
N LYS A 75 15.41 6.63 -12.91
CA LYS A 75 16.72 7.24 -13.07
C LYS A 75 17.85 6.28 -12.69
N SER A 76 17.61 5.36 -11.75
CA SER A 76 18.58 4.34 -11.36
C SER A 76 18.49 3.10 -12.25
N LYS A 77 19.65 2.62 -12.72
CA LYS A 77 19.76 1.32 -13.40
C LYS A 77 19.26 0.18 -12.51
N GLN A 78 19.52 0.22 -11.22
CA GLN A 78 19.04 -0.77 -10.26
C GLN A 78 17.51 -0.78 -10.15
N ALA A 79 16.86 0.39 -10.25
CA ALA A 79 15.40 0.46 -10.24
C ALA A 79 14.80 -0.18 -11.50
N ALA A 80 15.39 0.07 -12.68
CA ALA A 80 14.97 -0.56 -13.92
C ALA A 80 15.15 -2.09 -13.90
N ILE A 81 16.26 -2.59 -13.35
CA ILE A 81 16.49 -4.03 -13.17
C ILE A 81 15.43 -4.63 -12.23
N ALA A 82 15.22 -4.02 -11.06
CA ALA A 82 14.23 -4.50 -10.10
C ALA A 82 12.80 -4.50 -10.66
N TYR A 83 12.46 -3.54 -11.52
CA TYR A 83 11.19 -3.53 -12.25
C TYR A 83 11.06 -4.75 -13.17
N GLN A 84 12.10 -5.06 -13.96
CA GLN A 84 12.10 -6.23 -14.84
C GLN A 84 12.03 -7.55 -14.04
N ASP A 85 12.82 -7.66 -12.97
CA ASP A 85 12.81 -8.83 -12.07
C ASP A 85 11.42 -9.04 -11.46
N PHE A 86 10.71 -7.96 -11.11
CA PHE A 86 9.35 -8.03 -10.58
C PHE A 86 8.36 -8.57 -11.63
N LEU A 87 8.45 -8.11 -12.89
CA LEU A 87 7.61 -8.62 -13.97
C LEU A 87 7.91 -10.10 -14.24
N GLU A 88 9.18 -10.48 -14.25
CA GLU A 88 9.59 -11.85 -14.48
C GLU A 88 9.11 -12.78 -13.35
N MET A 89 9.26 -12.36 -12.09
CA MET A 89 8.76 -13.08 -10.93
C MET A 89 7.26 -13.34 -11.06
N ASN A 90 6.47 -12.34 -11.43
CA ASN A 90 5.03 -12.49 -11.64
C ASN A 90 4.68 -13.46 -12.77
N ASN A 91 5.43 -13.41 -13.87
CA ASN A 91 5.27 -14.38 -14.96
C ASN A 91 5.61 -15.82 -14.53
N ARG A 92 6.64 -16.01 -13.69
CA ARG A 92 6.98 -17.33 -13.14
C ARG A 92 5.87 -17.86 -12.24
N LEU A 93 5.25 -17.01 -11.42
CA LEU A 93 4.12 -17.38 -10.57
C LEU A 93 2.90 -17.77 -11.40
N LEU A 94 2.58 -17.02 -12.45
CA LEU A 94 1.51 -17.39 -13.37
C LEU A 94 1.72 -18.80 -13.95
N LYS A 95 2.96 -19.14 -14.35
CA LYS A 95 3.28 -20.49 -14.86
C LYS A 95 3.05 -21.57 -13.81
N ILE A 96 3.38 -21.30 -12.54
CA ILE A 96 3.11 -22.24 -11.43
C ILE A 96 1.61 -22.46 -11.26
N ILE A 97 0.80 -21.38 -11.24
CA ILE A 97 -0.66 -21.46 -11.13
C ILE A 97 -1.27 -22.24 -12.31
N GLN A 98 -0.80 -21.97 -13.53
CA GLN A 98 -1.23 -22.70 -14.72
C GLN A 98 -0.90 -24.19 -14.64
N TYR A 99 0.32 -24.53 -14.22
CA TYR A 99 0.75 -25.91 -14.04
C TYR A 99 -0.11 -26.65 -13.01
N GLN A 100 -0.44 -26.01 -11.90
CA GLN A 100 -1.33 -26.57 -10.87
C GLN A 100 -2.75 -26.79 -11.39
N SER A 101 -3.30 -25.84 -12.14
CA SER A 101 -4.62 -25.98 -12.78
C SER A 101 -4.68 -27.18 -13.73
N ILE A 102 -3.65 -27.35 -14.56
CA ILE A 102 -3.51 -28.49 -15.48
C ILE A 102 -3.41 -29.80 -14.70
N ASN A 103 -2.54 -29.87 -13.69
CA ASN A 103 -2.33 -31.08 -12.90
C ASN A 103 -3.57 -31.47 -12.10
N THR A 104 -4.25 -30.52 -11.48
CA THR A 104 -5.50 -30.75 -10.75
C THR A 104 -6.57 -31.30 -11.69
N THR A 105 -6.66 -30.75 -12.91
CA THR A 105 -7.58 -31.25 -13.94
C THR A 105 -7.22 -32.66 -14.39
N ALA A 106 -5.93 -32.93 -14.63
CA ALA A 106 -5.45 -34.23 -15.05
C ALA A 106 -5.72 -35.28 -13.98
N LEU A 107 -5.38 -35.00 -12.72
CA LEU A 107 -5.60 -35.89 -11.59
C LEU A 107 -7.09 -36.22 -11.43
N ARG A 108 -7.97 -35.20 -11.45
CA ARG A 108 -9.42 -35.41 -11.40
C ARG A 108 -9.90 -36.32 -12.52
N LYS A 109 -9.39 -36.17 -13.74
CA LYS A 109 -9.73 -37.03 -14.89
C LYS A 109 -9.21 -38.46 -14.72
N ILE A 110 -8.01 -38.64 -14.19
CA ILE A 110 -7.41 -39.95 -13.89
C ILE A 110 -8.24 -40.68 -12.84
N LEU A 111 -8.53 -40.02 -11.71
CA LEU A 111 -9.33 -40.60 -10.63
C LEU A 111 -10.75 -40.98 -11.10
N LYS A 112 -11.41 -40.11 -11.88
CA LYS A 112 -12.71 -40.44 -12.49
C LYS A 112 -12.63 -41.64 -13.44
N LYS A 113 -11.55 -41.78 -14.21
CA LYS A 113 -11.36 -42.94 -15.10
C LYS A 113 -11.07 -44.21 -14.30
N PHE A 114 -10.33 -44.11 -13.20
CA PHE A 114 -10.06 -45.20 -12.28
C PHE A 114 -11.35 -45.72 -11.64
N ASP A 115 -12.19 -44.83 -11.13
CA ASP A 115 -13.46 -45.21 -10.50
C ASP A 115 -14.43 -45.88 -11.48
N LYS A 116 -14.49 -45.38 -12.73
CA LYS A 116 -15.26 -46.03 -13.80
C LYS A 116 -14.83 -47.47 -14.10
N ARG A 117 -13.58 -47.83 -13.80
CA ARG A 117 -13.02 -49.16 -14.07
C ARG A 117 -13.06 -50.10 -12.87
N THR A 118 -13.04 -49.55 -11.66
CA THR A 118 -12.82 -50.33 -10.43
C THR A 118 -13.99 -50.27 -9.45
N CYS A 119 -14.91 -49.31 -9.60
CA CYS A 119 -16.01 -49.05 -8.67
C CYS A 119 -15.58 -48.71 -7.23
N LEU A 120 -14.31 -48.34 -7.01
CA LEU A 120 -13.74 -48.10 -5.67
C LEU A 120 -13.99 -46.68 -5.10
N ASN A 121 -14.60 -45.77 -5.88
CA ASN A 121 -14.93 -44.39 -5.47
C ASN A 121 -13.75 -43.61 -4.84
N ILE A 122 -12.54 -43.80 -5.37
CA ILE A 122 -11.31 -43.14 -4.90
C ILE A 122 -11.33 -41.65 -5.25
N SER A 123 -12.03 -41.23 -6.31
CA SER A 123 -12.13 -39.82 -6.68
C SER A 123 -12.80 -38.93 -5.63
N GLY A 124 -13.56 -39.51 -4.69
CA GLY A 124 -14.10 -38.80 -3.54
C GLY A 124 -13.09 -38.64 -2.39
N LYS A 125 -12.24 -39.65 -2.13
CA LYS A 125 -11.35 -39.67 -0.95
C LYS A 125 -9.93 -39.16 -1.22
N PHE A 126 -9.40 -39.41 -2.41
CA PHE A 126 -8.01 -39.07 -2.72
C PHE A 126 -7.73 -37.56 -2.73
N PRO A 127 -8.62 -36.68 -3.23
CA PRO A 127 -8.42 -35.24 -3.15
C PRO A 127 -8.29 -34.71 -1.72
N GLU A 128 -9.00 -35.31 -0.75
CA GLU A 128 -8.90 -34.95 0.68
C GLU A 128 -7.52 -35.31 1.25
N LEU A 129 -6.91 -36.41 0.80
CA LEU A 129 -5.60 -36.85 1.27
C LEU A 129 -4.46 -35.93 0.80
N ILE A 130 -4.65 -35.25 -0.33
CA ILE A 130 -3.62 -34.41 -0.96
C ILE A 130 -3.96 -32.92 -0.96
N SER A 131 -5.05 -32.52 -0.28
CA SER A 131 -5.52 -31.12 -0.27
C SER A 131 -4.44 -30.16 0.20
N ASP A 132 -3.59 -30.61 1.12
CA ASP A 132 -2.55 -29.76 1.72
C ASP A 132 -1.28 -29.72 0.88
N HIS A 133 -1.23 -30.44 -0.24
CA HIS A 133 -0.04 -30.48 -1.08
C HIS A 133 0.09 -29.17 -1.88
N VAL A 134 1.28 -28.55 -1.80
CA VAL A 134 1.59 -27.26 -2.46
C VAL A 134 1.40 -27.27 -4.00
N PHE A 135 1.37 -28.46 -4.60
CA PHE A 135 1.17 -28.65 -6.04
C PHE A 135 -0.30 -28.74 -6.44
N ILE A 136 -1.21 -28.83 -5.47
CA ILE A 136 -2.66 -28.87 -5.63
C ILE A 136 -3.26 -27.53 -5.20
N ASN A 137 -2.91 -27.04 -3.99
CA ASN A 137 -3.41 -25.78 -3.43
C ASN A 137 -2.34 -24.68 -3.44
N GLY A 138 -1.91 -24.26 -4.64
CA GLY A 138 -0.87 -23.23 -4.86
C GLY A 138 -1.14 -21.84 -4.28
N SER A 139 -2.36 -21.64 -3.79
CA SER A 139 -2.84 -20.62 -2.86
C SER A 139 -1.74 -20.03 -1.97
N SER A 140 -0.96 -20.88 -1.29
CA SER A 140 0.01 -20.43 -0.29
C SER A 140 1.10 -19.50 -0.86
N VAL A 141 1.52 -19.69 -2.12
CA VAL A 141 2.61 -18.88 -2.71
C VAL A 141 2.08 -17.51 -3.17
N ALA A 142 0.92 -17.48 -3.82
CA ALA A 142 0.29 -16.23 -4.23
C ALA A 142 -0.12 -15.39 -3.01
N GLN A 143 -0.73 -16.01 -1.99
CA GLN A 143 -1.08 -15.37 -0.73
C GLN A 143 0.17 -14.81 -0.02
N LEU A 144 1.26 -15.60 0.04
CA LEU A 144 2.52 -15.15 0.65
C LEU A 144 3.08 -13.92 -0.06
N ILE A 145 3.00 -13.87 -1.39
CA ILE A 145 3.52 -12.73 -2.16
C ILE A 145 2.67 -11.50 -1.93
N CYS A 146 1.34 -11.62 -1.93
CA CYS A 146 0.47 -10.52 -1.54
C CYS A 146 0.74 -10.05 -0.10
N PHE A 147 0.93 -10.98 0.84
CA PHE A 147 1.29 -10.67 2.21
C PHE A 147 2.61 -9.92 2.29
N VAL A 148 3.65 -10.37 1.58
CA VAL A 148 4.96 -9.69 1.55
C VAL A 148 4.86 -8.31 0.90
N MET A 149 4.11 -8.18 -0.19
CA MET A 149 3.89 -6.89 -0.85
C MET A 149 3.20 -5.90 0.10
N GLN A 150 2.11 -6.31 0.74
CA GLN A 150 1.32 -5.45 1.63
C GLN A 150 2.04 -5.14 2.95
N ASN A 151 2.62 -6.15 3.62
CA ASN A 151 3.11 -6.01 4.99
C ASN A 151 4.60 -5.68 5.09
N LYS A 152 5.38 -5.88 4.02
CA LYS A 152 6.83 -5.58 4.02
C LYS A 152 7.19 -4.53 3.00
N LEU A 153 6.68 -4.61 1.77
CA LEU A 153 7.12 -3.70 0.72
C LEU A 153 6.50 -2.31 0.84
N LEU A 154 5.18 -2.22 1.05
CA LEU A 154 4.51 -0.93 1.24
C LEU A 154 4.99 -0.22 2.52
N THR A 155 5.41 -0.95 3.55
CA THR A 155 6.02 -0.32 4.74
C THR A 155 7.39 0.33 4.45
N LEU A 156 8.09 -0.10 3.39
CA LEU A 156 9.37 0.51 2.98
C LEU A 156 9.18 1.74 2.07
N ILE A 157 8.00 1.88 1.47
CA ILE A 157 7.62 2.97 0.56
C ILE A 157 6.52 3.78 1.24
N PRO A 158 6.86 4.87 1.95
CA PRO A 158 5.89 5.68 2.66
C PRO A 158 4.78 6.16 1.73
N GLN A 159 3.52 5.89 2.09
CA GLN A 159 2.34 6.33 1.34
C GLN A 159 1.94 7.74 1.79
N LEU A 160 1.41 8.55 0.88
CA LEU A 160 1.05 9.94 1.18
C LEU A 160 -0.10 10.01 2.20
N ASP A 161 -1.05 9.08 2.10
CA ASP A 161 -2.25 9.03 2.94
C ASP A 161 -1.92 8.99 4.44
N ASP A 162 -0.85 8.29 4.82
CA ASP A 162 -0.37 8.19 6.20
C ASP A 162 0.07 9.55 6.80
N TYR A 163 0.34 10.54 5.95
CA TYR A 163 0.83 11.87 6.32
C TYR A 163 -0.12 12.99 5.89
N THR A 164 -1.31 12.66 5.41
CA THR A 164 -2.30 13.64 4.96
C THR A 164 -3.11 14.15 6.15
N CYS A 165 -3.29 15.46 6.24
CA CYS A 165 -4.17 16.07 7.23
C CYS A 165 -5.64 15.91 6.79
N PRO A 166 -6.50 15.22 7.55
CA PRO A 166 -7.90 14.98 7.17
C PRO A 166 -8.77 16.24 7.11
N ILE A 167 -8.31 17.35 7.72
CA ILE A 167 -9.08 18.61 7.74
C ILE A 167 -8.88 19.37 6.42
N CYS A 168 -7.66 19.40 5.88
CA CYS A 168 -7.34 20.14 4.67
C CYS A 168 -7.04 19.25 3.46
N MET A 169 -7.11 17.92 3.61
CA MET A 169 -6.89 16.92 2.56
C MET A 169 -5.57 17.10 1.80
N SER A 170 -4.54 17.58 2.50
CA SER A 170 -3.20 17.85 1.96
C SER A 170 -2.15 17.45 2.99
N VAL A 171 -0.89 17.31 2.57
CA VAL A 171 0.19 16.82 3.44
C VAL A 171 0.28 17.66 4.72
N ALA A 172 0.43 16.99 5.87
CA ALA A 172 0.38 17.62 7.16
C ALA A 172 1.57 18.58 7.38
N PHE A 173 1.30 19.88 7.41
CA PHE A 173 2.30 20.90 7.69
C PHE A 173 2.42 21.16 9.18
N LYS A 174 3.65 21.00 9.72
CA LYS A 174 3.94 20.98 11.17
C LYS A 174 2.95 20.01 11.86
N PRO A 175 3.08 18.70 11.58
CA PRO A 175 2.13 17.69 12.01
C PRO A 175 2.06 17.61 13.54
N ILE A 176 0.85 17.72 14.08
CA ILE A 176 0.55 17.46 15.49
C ILE A 176 -0.08 16.07 15.57
N ARG A 177 0.54 15.17 16.34
CA ARG A 177 -0.01 13.87 16.65
C ARG A 177 -0.76 13.94 17.98
N LEU A 178 -2.08 13.80 17.91
CA LEU A 178 -2.93 13.76 19.10
C LEU A 178 -2.68 12.47 19.89
N ASP A 179 -3.12 12.43 21.15
CA ASP A 179 -2.94 11.26 22.04
C ASP A 179 -3.62 9.99 21.51
N CYS A 180 -4.65 10.16 20.67
CA CYS A 180 -5.30 9.06 19.95
C CYS A 180 -4.50 8.55 18.72
N GLY A 181 -3.32 9.11 18.45
CA GLY A 181 -2.41 8.70 17.37
C GLY A 181 -2.62 9.39 16.01
N HIS A 182 -3.71 10.16 15.84
CA HIS A 182 -4.05 10.82 14.57
C HIS A 182 -3.25 12.11 14.34
N ILE A 183 -2.89 12.37 13.08
CA ILE A 183 -2.03 13.48 12.67
C ILE A 183 -2.85 14.57 11.96
N PHE A 184 -2.59 15.84 12.31
CA PHE A 184 -3.20 17.01 11.68
C PHE A 184 -2.19 18.15 11.51
N CYS A 185 -2.47 19.12 10.63
CA CYS A 185 -1.70 20.36 10.60
C CYS A 185 -1.93 21.17 11.89
N VAL A 186 -0.88 21.80 12.43
CA VAL A 186 -1.02 22.71 13.58
C VAL A 186 -2.06 23.81 13.37
N ARG A 187 -2.08 24.46 12.18
CA ARG A 187 -3.06 25.52 11.86
C ARG A 187 -4.48 24.98 11.80
N CYS A 188 -4.69 23.76 11.29
CA CYS A 188 -6.01 23.14 11.19
C CYS A 188 -6.58 22.86 12.59
N LEU A 189 -5.76 22.37 13.52
CA LEU A 189 -6.18 22.16 14.90
C LEU A 189 -6.49 23.48 15.63
N ILE A 190 -5.67 24.53 15.44
CA ILE A 190 -5.94 25.85 16.03
C ILE A 190 -7.28 26.40 15.54
N LYS A 191 -7.53 26.38 14.22
CA LYS A 191 -8.82 26.81 13.63
C LYS A 191 -10.00 25.96 14.15
N THR A 192 -9.78 24.67 14.40
CA THR A 192 -10.81 23.77 14.95
C THR A 192 -11.12 24.06 16.43
N LYS A 193 -10.08 24.32 17.24
CA LYS A 193 -10.19 24.73 18.64
C LYS A 193 -10.90 26.08 18.78
N GLN A 194 -10.60 27.05 17.91
CA GLN A 194 -11.28 28.34 17.85
C GLN A 194 -12.78 28.23 17.52
N ARG A 195 -13.20 27.17 16.82
CA ARG A 195 -14.61 26.86 16.54
C ARG A 195 -15.29 26.10 17.69
N GLY A 196 -14.63 25.95 18.83
CA GLY A 196 -15.18 25.30 20.02
C GLY A 196 -15.17 23.78 20.00
N ARG A 197 -14.48 23.13 19.04
CA ARG A 197 -14.36 21.67 18.99
C ARG A 197 -13.10 21.21 19.71
N THR A 198 -13.25 20.35 20.72
CA THR A 198 -12.17 19.83 21.57
C THR A 198 -11.78 18.39 21.26
N ASP A 199 -12.67 17.63 20.63
CA ASP A 199 -12.45 16.21 20.33
C ASP A 199 -11.69 15.97 19.04
N CYS A 200 -11.12 14.78 18.89
CA CYS A 200 -10.45 14.38 17.65
C CYS A 200 -11.43 14.40 16.45
N PRO A 201 -11.12 15.11 15.35
CA PRO A 201 -12.02 15.16 14.18
C PRO A 201 -12.20 13.82 13.44
N LEU A 202 -11.27 12.87 13.63
CA LEU A 202 -11.31 11.56 12.99
C LEU A 202 -12.05 10.52 13.83
N CYS A 203 -11.60 10.28 15.06
CA CYS A 203 -12.14 9.20 15.91
C CYS A 203 -13.00 9.68 17.07
N ARG A 204 -13.22 10.99 17.21
CA ARG A 204 -14.00 11.60 18.31
C ARG A 204 -13.47 11.28 19.71
N TYR A 205 -12.18 10.97 19.82
CA TYR A 205 -11.52 10.83 21.11
C TYR A 205 -11.66 12.14 21.90
N HIS A 206 -12.19 12.02 23.11
CA HIS A 206 -12.60 13.15 23.93
C HIS A 206 -11.41 14.05 24.29
N ASP A 207 -11.59 15.37 24.18
CA ASP A 207 -10.60 16.38 24.57
C ASP A 207 -9.23 16.32 23.87
N ALA A 208 -9.09 15.53 22.80
CA ALA A 208 -7.82 15.33 22.11
C ALA A 208 -7.15 16.67 21.67
N ILE A 209 -7.93 17.61 21.16
CA ILE A 209 -7.44 18.94 20.74
C ILE A 209 -7.24 19.85 21.95
N ARG A 210 -8.04 19.69 23.01
CA ARG A 210 -7.94 20.51 24.23
C ARG A 210 -6.60 20.26 24.92
N LEU A 211 -6.21 19.00 25.03
CA LEU A 211 -4.98 18.54 25.69
C LEU A 211 -3.73 18.69 24.82
N ALA A 212 -3.88 18.81 23.50
CA ALA A 212 -2.75 18.96 22.59
C ALA A 212 -1.96 20.25 22.85
N ASP A 213 -0.65 20.10 23.04
CA ASP A 213 0.30 21.19 23.23
C ASP A 213 1.52 21.07 22.29
N SER A 214 2.57 21.85 22.55
CA SER A 214 3.79 21.85 21.74
C SER A 214 4.53 20.50 21.73
N ARG A 215 4.34 19.65 22.75
CA ARG A 215 4.95 18.31 22.86
C ARG A 215 4.34 17.32 21.86
N ASN A 216 3.11 17.56 21.41
CA ASN A 216 2.44 16.75 20.40
C ASN A 216 2.98 17.00 18.97
N LEU A 217 3.94 17.91 18.78
CA LEU A 217 4.58 18.13 17.48
C LEU A 217 5.40 16.90 17.07
N ASP A 218 4.96 16.22 16.00
CA ASP A 218 5.61 15.02 15.51
C ASP A 218 6.81 15.39 14.61
N LEU A 219 7.97 15.54 15.26
CA LEU A 219 9.23 15.86 14.57
C LEU A 219 9.64 14.76 13.57
N ASN A 220 9.38 13.50 13.90
CA ASN A 220 9.70 12.36 13.04
C ASN A 220 8.85 12.40 11.77
N ALA A 221 7.53 12.57 11.90
CA ALA A 221 6.65 12.73 10.74
C ALA A 221 7.04 13.96 9.91
N MET A 222 7.40 15.07 10.55
CA MET A 222 7.84 16.27 9.84
C MET A 222 9.11 16.02 9.00
N GLU A 223 10.10 15.30 9.53
CA GLU A 223 11.31 14.94 8.79
C GLU A 223 11.01 13.98 7.63
N LEU A 224 10.21 12.95 7.88
CA LEU A 224 9.79 11.97 6.87
C LEU A 224 8.99 12.63 5.74
N ILE A 225 8.09 13.55 6.08
CA ILE A 225 7.30 14.32 5.11
C ILE A 225 8.22 15.11 4.18
N LYS A 226 9.14 15.89 4.74
CA LYS A 226 10.11 16.69 3.96
C LYS A 226 10.99 15.82 3.07
N LYS A 227 11.39 14.64 3.56
CA LYS A 227 12.28 13.73 2.85
C LYS A 227 11.58 12.96 1.73
N ASN A 228 10.37 12.47 1.99
CA ASN A 228 9.69 11.51 1.12
C ASN A 228 8.60 12.14 0.24
N PHE A 229 8.17 13.38 0.52
CA PHE A 229 7.09 14.07 -0.18
C PHE A 229 7.44 15.54 -0.50
N PRO A 230 8.59 15.81 -1.15
CA PRO A 230 9.05 17.19 -1.38
C PRO A 230 8.15 18.00 -2.32
N LEU A 231 7.44 17.35 -3.26
CA LEU A 231 6.54 18.04 -4.18
C LEU A 231 5.28 18.53 -3.45
N GLU A 232 4.67 17.65 -2.67
CA GLU A 232 3.49 17.91 -1.87
C GLU A 232 3.79 18.97 -0.79
N VAL A 233 4.98 18.93 -0.18
CA VAL A 233 5.42 19.98 0.76
C VAL A 233 5.53 21.33 0.06
N LYS A 234 6.07 21.37 -1.16
CA LYS A 234 6.18 22.63 -1.93
C LYS A 234 4.81 23.19 -2.27
N GLU A 235 3.87 22.35 -2.67
CA GLU A 235 2.48 22.74 -2.91
C GLU A 235 1.81 23.25 -1.64
N LYS A 236 2.00 22.54 -0.53
CA LYS A 236 1.45 22.93 0.77
C LYS A 236 1.96 24.30 1.25
N LEU A 237 3.24 24.60 1.01
CA LEU A 237 3.80 25.92 1.32
C LEU A 237 3.14 27.02 0.50
N LYS A 238 2.91 26.80 -0.80
CA LYS A 238 2.18 27.75 -1.65
C LYS A 238 0.74 27.98 -1.16
N GLU A 239 0.04 26.92 -0.76
CA GLU A 239 -1.31 27.04 -0.17
C GLU A 239 -1.27 27.90 1.10
N ILE A 240 -0.31 27.65 1.99
CA ILE A 240 -0.15 28.39 3.25
C ILE A 240 0.14 29.87 3.01
N ASP A 241 1.00 30.18 2.04
CA ASP A 241 1.36 31.56 1.70
C ASP A 241 0.19 32.30 1.06
N LYS A 242 -0.56 31.63 0.18
CA LYS A 242 -1.81 32.16 -0.37
C LYS A 242 -2.85 32.43 0.72
N GLU A 243 -3.08 31.48 1.63
CA GLU A 243 -3.99 31.67 2.77
C GLU A 243 -3.58 32.85 3.64
N ARG A 244 -2.27 33.03 3.88
CA ARG A 244 -1.75 34.17 4.64
C ARG A 244 -1.97 35.50 3.93
N TYR A 245 -1.72 35.55 2.64
CA TYR A 245 -1.98 36.73 1.82
C TYR A 245 -3.47 37.09 1.84
N ASP A 246 -4.36 36.12 1.65
CA ASP A 246 -5.80 36.33 1.68
C ASP A 246 -6.31 36.77 3.07
N GLU A 247 -5.70 36.28 4.15
CA GLU A 247 -5.98 36.73 5.52
C GLU A 247 -5.56 38.20 5.71
N MET A 248 -4.40 38.62 5.18
CA MET A 248 -3.93 40.02 5.23
C MET A 248 -4.84 40.97 4.44
N VAL A 249 -5.20 40.61 3.21
CA VAL A 249 -6.03 41.47 2.33
C VAL A 249 -7.46 41.61 2.84
N ARG A 250 -8.02 40.58 3.49
CA ARG A 250 -9.37 40.65 4.07
C ARG A 250 -9.48 41.59 5.28
N HIS A 251 -8.39 41.85 5.98
CA HIS A 251 -8.36 42.86 7.03
C HIS A 251 -8.30 44.24 6.35
N LYS A 252 -9.48 44.81 6.06
CA LYS A 252 -9.68 46.11 5.38
C LYS A 252 -9.02 47.34 6.05
N ASN A 253 -8.23 47.16 7.12
CA ASN A 253 -7.59 48.22 7.90
C ASN A 253 -6.05 48.17 7.89
N CYS A 254 -5.40 47.47 6.95
CA CYS A 254 -3.96 47.62 6.76
C CYS A 254 -3.65 48.98 6.10
N VAL A 255 -3.64 50.04 6.90
CA VAL A 255 -3.02 51.31 6.52
C VAL A 255 -1.52 51.13 6.72
N ILE A 256 -0.76 51.15 5.62
CA ILE A 256 0.68 51.39 5.69
C ILE A 256 0.82 52.90 5.91
N VAL A 257 0.95 53.31 7.18
CA VAL A 257 1.33 54.69 7.53
C VAL A 257 2.84 54.76 7.59
#